data_AF-A0A699JS27-F1
#
_entry.id   AF-A0A699JS27-F1
#
_cell.length_a   1.000
_cell.length_b   1.000
_cell.length_c   1.000
_cell.angle_alpha   90.00
_cell.angle_beta   90.00
_cell.angle_gamma   90.00
#
_symmetry.space_group_name_H-M   'P 1'
#
loop_
_entity.id
_entity.type
_entity.pdbx_description
1 polymer ?
#
loop_
_entity_poly.entity_id
_entity_poly.type
_entity_poly.pdbx_seq_one_letter_code
_entity_poly.pdbx_strand_id
1 'polypeptide(L)'
;MSKRRYDNFHFETIPDGLPDDHPRSTERFVEVFEGMKNVTEPVFKKMMVSGCFSKMSSKCPVTVVIPDGSYSFALDVADEVGVPVVYFETVSPCALWTYLCLPNLIEAGEVPFN
;
A
#
# COMPACT_ATOMS: atom_id res chain seq x y z
N MET A 1 17.81 24.19 -14.72
CA MET A 1 17.04 22.93 -14.65
C MET A 1 17.60 22.12 -13.51
N SER A 2 16.87 21.98 -12.40
CA SER A 2 17.34 21.23 -11.23
C SER A 2 17.51 19.76 -11.59
N LYS A 3 18.72 19.21 -11.49
CA LYS A 3 18.94 17.76 -11.55
C LYS A 3 18.09 17.11 -10.46
N ARG A 4 17.35 16.05 -10.79
CA ARG A 4 16.75 15.20 -9.75
C ARG A 4 17.90 14.58 -8.97
N ARG A 5 17.82 14.59 -7.65
CA ARG A 5 18.89 14.09 -6.77
C ARG A 5 19.15 12.58 -6.92
N TYR A 6 18.20 11.85 -7.52
CA TYR A 6 18.25 10.41 -7.75
C TYR A 6 17.68 10.08 -9.14
N ASP A 7 18.53 9.71 -10.09
CA ASP A 7 18.13 9.43 -11.47
C ASP A 7 17.39 8.09 -11.64
N ASN A 8 17.59 7.16 -10.69
CA ASN A 8 16.95 5.83 -10.68
C ASN A 8 15.68 5.78 -9.81
N PHE A 9 15.26 6.91 -9.23
CA PHE A 9 14.06 6.97 -8.40
C PHE A 9 12.93 7.67 -9.15
N HIS A 10 11.84 6.96 -9.36
CA HIS A 10 10.69 7.44 -10.11
C HIS A 10 9.44 7.42 -9.23
N PHE A 11 8.61 8.45 -9.38
CA PHE A 11 7.31 8.54 -8.75
C PHE A 11 6.24 8.34 -9.80
N GLU A 12 5.27 7.49 -9.48
CA GLU A 12 4.01 7.37 -10.21
C GLU A 12 2.87 7.75 -9.28
N THR A 13 1.79 8.30 -9.85
CA THR A 13 0.60 8.71 -9.11
C THR A 13 -0.54 7.76 -9.44
N ILE A 14 -1.20 7.26 -8.40
CA ILE A 14 -2.46 6.53 -8.48
C ILE A 14 -3.54 7.44 -7.90
N PRO A 15 -4.72 7.57 -8.54
CA PRO A 15 -5.82 8.34 -7.98
C PRO A 15 -6.28 7.71 -6.65
N ASP A 16 -6.91 8.47 -5.78
CA ASP A 16 -7.44 7.98 -4.50
C ASP A 16 -8.90 7.50 -4.59
N GLY A 17 -9.46 7.46 -5.81
CA GLY A 17 -10.80 6.94 -6.06
C GLY A 17 -11.96 7.81 -5.57
N LEU A 18 -11.67 9.02 -5.07
CA LEU A 18 -12.68 9.92 -4.50
C LEU A 18 -12.98 11.09 -5.46
N PRO A 19 -14.21 11.64 -5.46
CA PRO A 19 -14.58 12.85 -6.23
C PRO A 19 -13.71 14.05 -5.88
N ASP A 20 -13.46 14.97 -6.81
CA ASP A 20 -12.59 16.13 -6.60
C ASP A 20 -13.04 17.05 -5.44
N ASP A 21 -14.34 17.11 -5.15
CA ASP A 21 -14.94 17.92 -4.08
C ASP A 21 -14.96 17.23 -2.71
N HIS A 22 -14.55 15.95 -2.62
CA HIS A 22 -14.47 15.24 -1.35
C HIS A 22 -13.28 15.73 -0.49
N PRO A 23 -13.46 16.06 0.80
CA PRO A 23 -12.37 16.56 1.63
C PRO A 23 -11.38 15.46 2.05
N ARG A 24 -10.11 15.61 1.67
CA ARG A 24 -9.00 14.77 2.14
C ARG A 24 -8.52 15.27 3.50
N SER A 25 -9.22 14.88 4.56
CA SER A 25 -8.92 15.28 5.93
C SER A 25 -8.80 14.08 6.88
N THR A 26 -8.16 14.29 8.04
CA THR A 26 -7.97 13.24 9.04
C THR A 26 -9.30 12.72 9.59
N GLU A 27 -10.31 13.56 9.71
CA GLU A 27 -11.65 13.17 10.17
C GLU A 27 -12.36 12.23 9.18
N ARG A 28 -11.95 12.26 7.91
CA ARG A 28 -12.45 11.42 6.82
C ARG A 28 -11.46 10.34 6.41
N PHE A 29 -10.45 10.06 7.25
CA PHE A 29 -9.36 9.16 6.93
C PHE A 29 -9.85 7.78 6.46
N VAL A 30 -10.89 7.22 7.09
CA VAL A 30 -11.46 5.92 6.68
C VAL A 30 -11.98 5.96 5.26
N GLU A 31 -12.73 7.00 4.89
CA GLU A 31 -13.28 7.16 3.54
C GLU A 31 -12.16 7.33 2.49
N VAL A 32 -11.13 8.12 2.83
CA VAL A 32 -9.95 8.31 1.97
C VAL A 32 -9.19 6.99 1.81
N PHE A 33 -9.00 6.25 2.89
CA PHE A 33 -8.30 4.97 2.87
C PHE A 33 -9.05 3.91 2.07
N GLU A 34 -10.36 3.81 2.23
CA GLU A 34 -11.21 2.91 1.44
C GLU A 34 -11.21 3.27 -0.05
N GLY A 35 -11.34 4.56 -0.38
CA GLY A 35 -11.23 5.06 -1.75
C GLY A 35 -9.91 4.63 -2.39
N MET A 36 -8.80 4.92 -1.71
CA MET A 36 -7.45 4.53 -2.16
C MET A 36 -7.34 3.03 -2.35
N LYS A 37 -7.82 2.22 -1.39
CA LYS A 37 -7.74 0.76 -1.45
C LYS A 37 -8.45 0.20 -2.69
N ASN A 38 -9.66 0.69 -2.99
CA ASN A 38 -10.49 0.23 -4.10
C ASN A 38 -9.87 0.47 -5.48
N VAL A 39 -9.04 1.50 -5.62
CA VAL A 39 -8.40 1.85 -6.90
C VAL A 39 -6.94 1.40 -6.98
N THR A 40 -6.23 1.35 -5.86
CA THR A 40 -4.80 1.03 -5.84
C THR A 40 -4.57 -0.42 -6.22
N GLU A 41 -5.36 -1.35 -5.69
CA GLU A 41 -5.22 -2.79 -5.99
C GLU A 41 -5.29 -3.10 -7.50
N PRO A 42 -6.36 -2.73 -8.24
CA PRO A 42 -6.44 -3.06 -9.67
C PRO A 42 -5.38 -2.32 -10.50
N VAL A 43 -5.02 -1.08 -10.14
CA VAL A 43 -3.97 -0.33 -10.83
C VAL A 43 -2.60 -0.98 -10.60
N PHE A 44 -2.28 -1.32 -9.35
CA PHE A 44 -1.04 -1.98 -8.96
C PHE A 44 -0.91 -3.34 -9.65
N LYS A 45 -1.97 -4.16 -9.65
CA LYS A 45 -2.00 -5.44 -10.37
C LYS A 45 -1.70 -5.26 -11.86
N LYS A 46 -2.32 -4.28 -12.51
CA LYS A 46 -2.04 -3.98 -13.92
C LYS A 46 -0.58 -3.55 -14.14
N MET A 47 -0.01 -2.75 -13.25
CA MET A 47 1.40 -2.35 -13.33
C MET A 47 2.34 -3.56 -13.20
N MET A 48 2.08 -4.44 -12.22
CA MET A 48 2.86 -5.66 -12.01
C MET A 48 2.82 -6.62 -13.20
N VAL A 49 1.64 -6.87 -13.77
CA VAL A 49 1.47 -7.76 -14.92
C VAL A 49 2.06 -7.17 -16.21
N SER A 50 1.91 -5.86 -16.42
CA SER A 50 2.40 -5.21 -17.65
C SER A 50 3.90 -4.93 -17.64
N GLY A 51 4.54 -4.90 -16.47
CA GLY A 51 5.91 -4.42 -16.32
C GLY A 51 6.05 -2.90 -16.55
N CYS A 52 4.94 -2.18 -16.68
CA CYS A 52 4.91 -0.76 -16.99
C CYS A 52 4.74 0.06 -15.71
N PHE A 53 5.86 0.31 -15.03
CA PHE A 53 5.92 1.11 -13.81
C PHE A 53 6.35 2.56 -14.04
N SER A 54 6.81 2.91 -15.24
CA SER A 54 7.08 4.30 -15.60
C SER A 54 7.16 4.47 -17.11
N LYS A 55 7.16 5.72 -17.58
CA LYS A 55 7.42 6.05 -18.99
C LYS A 55 8.77 5.52 -19.52
N MET A 56 9.69 5.12 -18.63
CA MET A 56 11.00 4.56 -18.96
C MET A 56 11.13 3.05 -18.70
N SER A 57 10.10 2.38 -18.15
CA SER A 57 10.23 1.07 -17.51
C SER A 57 10.23 -0.13 -18.45
N SER A 58 10.19 0.04 -19.78
CA SER A 58 10.16 -1.08 -20.73
C SER A 58 11.40 -1.98 -20.73
N LYS A 59 12.37 -1.75 -19.83
CA LYS A 59 13.67 -2.44 -19.80
C LYS A 59 14.05 -3.10 -18.48
N CYS A 60 13.31 -2.88 -17.38
CA CYS A 60 13.67 -3.44 -16.07
C CYS A 60 12.45 -4.10 -15.41
N PRO A 61 12.42 -5.44 -15.29
CA PRO A 61 11.38 -6.12 -14.53
C PRO A 61 11.49 -5.78 -13.03
N VAL A 62 10.36 -5.78 -12.33
CA VAL A 62 10.35 -5.64 -10.87
C VAL A 62 10.90 -6.91 -10.24
N THR A 63 11.81 -6.73 -9.28
CA THR A 63 12.49 -7.83 -8.58
C THR A 63 12.05 -7.99 -7.13
N VAL A 64 11.40 -6.96 -6.57
CA VAL A 64 10.89 -6.94 -5.18
C VAL A 64 9.81 -5.87 -5.05
N VAL A 65 8.79 -6.15 -4.25
CA VAL A 65 7.78 -5.18 -3.83
C VAL A 65 7.99 -4.84 -2.36
N ILE A 66 7.97 -3.54 -2.02
CA ILE A 66 8.06 -3.05 -0.64
C ILE A 66 6.78 -2.26 -0.32
N PRO A 67 5.67 -2.93 0.05
CA PRO A 67 4.42 -2.26 0.40
C PRO A 67 4.41 -1.81 1.86
N ASP A 68 3.59 -0.82 2.18
CA ASP A 68 3.22 -0.54 3.57
C ASP A 68 2.35 -1.69 4.12
N GLY A 69 2.47 -1.98 5.41
CA GLY A 69 1.73 -3.05 6.12
C GLY A 69 0.21 -3.01 5.91
N SER A 70 -0.35 -1.84 5.66
CA SER A 70 -1.78 -1.62 5.42
C SER A 70 -2.25 -2.14 4.05
N TYR A 71 -1.34 -2.38 3.10
CA TYR A 71 -1.65 -2.82 1.74
C TYR A 71 -1.47 -4.33 1.57
N SER A 72 -2.33 -5.10 2.25
CA SER A 72 -2.28 -6.57 2.25
C SER A 72 -2.43 -7.20 0.86
N PHE A 73 -3.15 -6.56 -0.07
CA PHE A 73 -3.33 -7.08 -1.45
C PHE A 73 -2.02 -7.22 -2.22
N ALA A 74 -0.96 -6.51 -1.79
CA ALA A 74 0.33 -6.54 -2.48
C ALA A 74 0.95 -7.95 -2.46
N LEU A 75 0.66 -8.76 -1.44
CA LEU A 75 1.11 -10.14 -1.35
C LEU A 75 0.52 -10.99 -2.48
N ASP A 76 -0.81 -10.99 -2.61
CA ASP A 76 -1.52 -11.80 -3.61
C ASP A 76 -1.10 -11.39 -5.03
N VAL A 77 -1.01 -10.08 -5.30
CA VAL A 77 -0.57 -9.57 -6.60
C VAL A 77 0.87 -9.94 -6.92
N ALA A 78 1.78 -9.89 -5.94
CA ALA A 78 3.18 -10.22 -6.15
C ALA A 78 3.41 -11.72 -6.32
N ASP A 79 2.65 -12.56 -5.59
CA ASP A 79 2.67 -14.01 -5.74
C ASP A 79 2.23 -14.44 -7.15
N GLU A 80 1.17 -13.82 -7.70
CA GLU A 80 0.71 -14.07 -9.07
C GLU A 80 1.80 -13.85 -10.13
N VAL A 81 2.73 -12.91 -9.90
CA VAL A 81 3.83 -12.59 -10.84
C VAL A 81 5.18 -13.15 -10.39
N GLY A 82 5.23 -13.93 -9.31
CA GLY A 82 6.44 -14.57 -8.80
C GLY A 82 7.50 -13.59 -8.26
N VAL A 83 7.07 -12.46 -7.69
CA VAL A 83 7.95 -11.42 -7.14
C VAL A 83 7.89 -11.45 -5.60
N PRO A 84 9.05 -11.41 -4.91
CA PRO A 84 9.06 -11.38 -3.45
C PRO A 84 8.52 -10.06 -2.87
N VAL A 85 7.93 -10.15 -1.68
CA VAL A 85 7.40 -9.02 -0.92
C VAL A 85 8.17 -8.82 0.37
N VAL A 86 8.51 -7.56 0.69
CA VAL A 86 9.08 -7.15 1.97
C VAL A 86 8.22 -6.04 2.55
N TYR A 87 7.35 -6.37 3.50
CA TYR A 87 6.47 -5.39 4.12
C TYR A 87 7.26 -4.37 4.96
N PHE A 88 6.85 -3.11 4.88
CA PHE A 88 7.32 -2.03 5.72
C PHE A 88 6.18 -1.54 6.62
N GLU A 89 6.37 -1.66 7.93
CA GLU A 89 5.40 -1.20 8.92
C GLU A 89 5.75 0.23 9.36
N THR A 90 4.82 1.16 9.14
CA THR A 90 4.97 2.56 9.54
C THR A 90 4.56 2.82 10.99
N VAL A 91 3.85 1.87 11.61
CA VAL A 91 3.45 1.93 13.02
C VAL A 91 4.59 1.52 13.95
N SER A 92 4.52 1.95 15.22
CA SER A 92 5.51 1.53 16.23
C SER A 92 5.47 0.01 16.46
N PRO A 93 6.59 -0.64 16.85
CA PRO A 93 6.59 -2.06 17.19
C PRO A 93 5.58 -2.44 18.28
N CYS A 94 5.34 -1.55 19.25
CA CYS A 94 4.34 -1.76 20.30
C CYS A 94 2.91 -1.79 19.72
N ALA A 95 2.61 -0.90 18.77
CA ALA A 95 1.32 -0.87 18.09
C ALA A 95 1.13 -2.12 17.22
N LEU A 96 2.15 -2.48 16.42
CA LEU A 96 2.14 -3.70 15.62
C LEU A 96 1.87 -4.95 16.46
N TRP A 97 2.57 -5.09 17.59
CA TRP A 97 2.37 -6.21 18.50
C TRP A 97 0.93 -6.28 19.03
N THR A 98 0.32 -5.12 19.31
CA THR A 98 -1.09 -5.05 19.73
C THR A 98 -2.03 -5.56 18.65
N TYR A 99 -1.80 -5.21 17.37
CA TYR A 99 -2.59 -5.75 16.25
C TYR A 99 -2.45 -7.27 16.11
N LEU A 100 -1.22 -7.79 16.22
CA LEU A 100 -0.96 -9.23 16.13
C LEU A 100 -1.59 -10.02 17.28
N CYS A 101 -1.65 -9.41 18.47
CA CYS A 101 -2.27 -10.01 19.65
C CYS A 101 -3.78 -9.77 19.74
N LEU A 102 -4.37 -8.99 18.84
CA LEU A 102 -5.77 -8.59 18.92
C LEU A 102 -6.71 -9.80 19.07
N PRO A 103 -6.61 -10.89 18.27
CA PRO A 103 -7.47 -12.07 18.45
C PRO A 103 -7.41 -12.66 19.88
N ASN A 104 -6.22 -12.74 20.47
CA ASN A 104 -6.04 -13.26 21.83
C ASN A 104 -6.61 -12.31 22.89
N LEU A 105 -6.46 -10.99 22.70
CA LEU A 105 -7.03 -9.99 23.60
C LEU A 105 -8.56 -10.03 23.58
N ILE A 106 -9.15 -10.28 22.40
CA ILE A 106 -10.59 -10.46 22.23
C ILE A 106 -11.07 -11.71 22.97
N GLU A 107 -10.38 -12.85 22.79
CA GLU A 107 -10.71 -14.10 23.46
C GLU A 107 -10.60 -13.98 25.00
N ALA A 108 -9.61 -13.22 25.48
CA ALA A 108 -9.43 -12.95 26.90
C ALA A 108 -10.45 -11.95 27.49
N GLY A 109 -11.25 -11.27 26.67
CA GLY A 109 -12.18 -10.23 27.13
C GLY A 109 -11.49 -8.91 27.53
N GLU A 110 -10.27 -8.68 27.04
CA GLU A 110 -9.43 -7.51 27.38
C GLU A 110 -9.63 -6.33 26.40
N VAL A 111 -10.52 -6.48 25.41
CA VAL A 111 -10.86 -5.41 24.45
C VAL A 111 -12.22 -4.80 24.80
N PRO A 112 -12.34 -3.48 24.97
CA PRO A 112 -13.60 -2.83 25.26
C PRO A 112 -14.47 -2.76 23.98
N PHE A 113 -15.38 -3.72 23.85
CA PHE A 113 -16.45 -3.69 22.85
C PHE A 113 -17.70 -3.06 23.47
N ASN A 114 -17.69 -1.73 23.59
CA ASN A 114 -18.88 -0.99 23.98
C ASN A 114 -19.86 -0.88 22.80
#